data_AF-A0A351G7N8-F1
#
_entry.id   AF-A0A351G7N8-F1
#
_cell.length_a   1.000
_cell.length_b   1.000
_cell.length_c   1.000
_cell.angle_alpha   90.00
_cell.angle_beta   90.00
_cell.angle_gamma   90.00
#
_symmetry.space_group_name_H-M   'P 1'
#
loop_
_entity.id
_entity.type
_entity.pdbx_description
1 polymer ?
#
loop_
_entity_poly.entity_id
_entity_poly.type
_entity_poly.pdbx_seq_one_letter_code
_entity_poly.pdbx_strand_id
1 'polypeptide(L)'
;MGYCLWHLVRDAYQQLGQLQVARATGGSATTVVDSSLIHTGKEDDWKDGAVIVLEDAGGSGAAPEGEFARVSGYAPGSGTLTIESLSAAVAEGDVYGLVTADYPLGQMITLANLALRKLGDLVLVDSTTLDTAGLKTEYAAAAAWKRRRPRRVDVQTRTGDADDHRWQTVYDWAFVPAAAGSSGLIVFRTQPSAGRDLRVWYEDLHPDVQGYADLIHETIHPALACAALVESALTWQVSRLEGENEFLVQRLNDARVELERLTQRHPIWKASRQARMYLAGVGVTKRS
;
A
#
# COMPACT_ATOMS: atom_id res chain seq x y z
N MET A 1 -4.92 6.21 -13.24
CA MET A 1 -4.40 4.92 -12.76
C MET A 1 -3.77 5.18 -11.40
N GLY A 2 -4.09 4.39 -10.38
CA GLY A 2 -3.55 4.58 -9.03
C GLY A 2 -2.07 4.19 -8.94
N TYR A 3 -1.37 4.70 -7.93
CA TYR A 3 0.01 4.29 -7.65
C TYR A 3 0.00 2.92 -6.97
N CYS A 4 0.53 1.90 -7.64
CA CYS A 4 0.55 0.51 -7.17
C CYS A 4 1.92 0.07 -6.64
N LEU A 5 1.98 -1.11 -6.03
CA LEU A 5 3.21 -1.71 -5.52
C LEU A 5 4.33 -1.79 -6.58
N TRP A 6 4.03 -2.14 -7.82
CA TRP A 6 5.07 -2.20 -8.86
C TRP A 6 5.75 -0.86 -9.12
N HIS A 7 4.97 0.24 -9.12
CA HIS A 7 5.52 1.60 -9.26
C HIS A 7 6.45 1.91 -8.09
N LEU A 8 6.02 1.59 -6.87
CA LEU A 8 6.80 1.80 -5.65
C LEU A 8 8.13 1.04 -5.67
N VAL A 9 8.09 -0.24 -6.06
CA VAL A 9 9.28 -1.10 -6.12
C VAL A 9 10.23 -0.64 -7.23
N ARG A 10 9.71 -0.34 -8.42
CA ARG A 10 10.49 0.21 -9.55
C ARG A 10 11.21 1.49 -9.14
N ASP A 11 10.47 2.46 -8.61
CA ASP A 11 11.01 3.77 -8.26
C ASP A 11 12.06 3.65 -7.15
N ALA A 12 11.85 2.76 -6.18
CA ALA A 12 12.83 2.48 -5.14
C ALA A 12 14.11 1.84 -5.70
N TYR A 13 14.01 0.84 -6.57
CA TYR A 13 15.20 0.25 -7.21
C TYR A 13 15.97 1.25 -8.06
N GLN A 14 15.26 2.13 -8.76
CA GLN A 14 15.88 3.21 -9.52
C GLN A 14 16.64 4.17 -8.60
N GLN A 15 16.05 4.60 -7.47
CA GLN A 15 16.73 5.47 -6.51
C GLN A 15 17.91 4.79 -5.81
N LEU A 16 17.82 3.48 -5.56
CA LEU A 16 18.94 2.69 -5.05
C LEU A 16 20.07 2.53 -6.08
N GLY A 17 19.80 2.76 -7.36
CA GLY A 17 20.76 2.59 -8.46
C GLY A 17 20.95 1.12 -8.86
N GLN A 18 19.96 0.28 -8.55
CA GLN A 18 20.01 -1.18 -8.76
C GLN A 18 19.23 -1.63 -10.00
N LEU A 19 18.41 -0.74 -10.57
CA LEU A 19 17.59 -1.04 -11.74
C LEU A 19 18.41 -0.84 -13.03
N GLN A 20 18.68 -1.92 -13.74
CA GLN A 20 19.26 -1.90 -15.08
C GLN A 20 18.16 -2.03 -16.11
N VAL A 21 17.97 -1.03 -16.95
CA VAL A 21 16.91 -1.05 -17.97
C VAL A 21 17.46 -1.64 -19.27
N ALA A 22 16.78 -2.63 -19.81
CA ALA A 22 17.14 -3.30 -21.05
C ALA A 22 15.88 -3.64 -21.87
N ARG A 23 16.08 -4.17 -23.08
CA ARG A 23 15.01 -4.50 -24.02
C ARG A 23 15.06 -5.99 -24.34
N ALA A 24 13.93 -6.67 -24.17
CA ALA A 24 13.82 -8.09 -24.49
C ALA A 24 13.91 -8.30 -26.00
N THR A 25 14.67 -9.32 -26.40
CA THR A 25 14.73 -9.84 -27.76
C THR A 25 13.79 -11.04 -27.98
N GLY A 26 13.03 -11.40 -26.96
CA GLY A 26 12.06 -12.48 -26.95
C GLY A 26 11.86 -13.01 -25.54
N GLY A 27 11.04 -14.04 -25.39
CA GLY A 27 10.73 -14.60 -24.08
C GLY A 27 9.50 -15.47 -24.05
N SER A 28 9.05 -15.74 -22.85
CA SER A 28 7.80 -16.42 -22.53
C SER A 28 7.26 -15.87 -21.22
N ALA A 29 6.17 -16.45 -20.68
CA ALA A 29 5.69 -16.06 -19.36
C ALA A 29 6.69 -16.41 -18.23
N THR A 30 7.65 -17.31 -18.48
CA THR A 30 8.62 -17.79 -17.49
C THR A 30 10.07 -17.48 -17.87
N THR A 31 10.30 -16.77 -18.98
CA THR A 31 11.64 -16.42 -19.45
C THR A 31 11.69 -15.05 -20.07
N VAL A 32 12.81 -14.35 -19.88
CA VAL A 32 13.19 -13.15 -20.64
C VAL A 32 14.47 -13.44 -21.38
N VAL A 33 14.48 -13.21 -22.69
CA VAL A 33 15.65 -13.43 -23.54
C VAL A 33 16.17 -12.08 -23.99
N ASP A 34 17.42 -11.79 -23.66
CA ASP A 34 18.09 -10.57 -24.07
C ASP A 34 19.47 -10.90 -24.65
N SER A 35 19.58 -10.77 -25.97
CA SER A 35 20.85 -11.01 -26.67
C SER A 35 22.00 -10.12 -26.21
N SER A 36 21.72 -8.94 -25.63
CA SER A 36 22.76 -8.05 -25.10
C SER A 36 23.39 -8.58 -23.81
N LEU A 37 22.73 -9.52 -23.13
CA LEU A 37 23.27 -10.17 -21.94
C LEU A 37 24.19 -11.35 -22.28
N ILE A 38 24.26 -11.81 -23.53
CA ILE A 38 25.10 -12.94 -23.91
C ILE A 38 26.55 -12.68 -23.48
N HIS A 39 27.08 -13.59 -22.65
CA HIS A 39 28.44 -13.51 -22.07
C HIS A 39 28.77 -12.27 -21.21
N THR A 40 27.79 -11.47 -20.77
CA THR A 40 28.06 -10.33 -19.87
C THR A 40 28.22 -10.73 -18.40
N GLY A 41 27.66 -11.87 -18.01
CA GLY A 41 27.77 -12.45 -16.67
C GLY A 41 28.03 -13.95 -16.69
N LYS A 42 28.16 -14.53 -15.51
CA LYS A 42 28.25 -15.97 -15.27
C LYS A 42 26.87 -16.56 -15.01
N GLU A 43 26.79 -17.88 -15.10
CA GLU A 43 25.60 -18.63 -14.73
C GLU A 43 25.10 -18.22 -13.35
N ASP A 44 23.80 -17.93 -13.25
CA ASP A 44 23.11 -17.51 -12.04
C ASP A 44 23.55 -16.18 -11.38
N ASP A 45 24.30 -15.30 -12.06
CA ASP A 45 24.71 -13.99 -11.50
C ASP A 45 23.53 -13.10 -11.06
N TRP A 46 22.34 -13.30 -11.64
CA TRP A 46 21.11 -12.54 -11.31
C TRP A 46 20.08 -13.34 -10.52
N LYS A 47 20.43 -14.55 -10.05
CA LYS A 47 19.53 -15.40 -9.28
C LYS A 47 19.09 -14.72 -7.99
N ASP A 48 17.81 -14.89 -7.64
CA ASP A 48 17.12 -14.21 -6.54
C ASP A 48 16.98 -12.67 -6.69
N GLY A 49 17.44 -12.13 -7.81
CA GLY A 49 17.11 -10.78 -8.27
C GLY A 49 15.66 -10.64 -8.73
N ALA A 50 15.37 -9.54 -9.40
CA ALA A 50 14.02 -9.24 -9.89
C ALA A 50 14.06 -8.80 -11.36
N VAL A 51 13.01 -9.16 -12.09
CA VAL A 51 12.65 -8.57 -13.38
C VAL A 51 11.35 -7.82 -13.20
N ILE A 52 11.28 -6.61 -13.73
CA ILE A 52 10.08 -5.76 -13.74
C ILE A 52 9.82 -5.36 -15.19
N VAL A 53 8.66 -5.69 -15.74
CA VAL A 53 8.28 -5.26 -17.09
C VAL A 53 7.80 -3.82 -17.01
N LEU A 54 8.48 -2.92 -17.71
CA LEU A 54 8.26 -1.48 -17.66
C LEU A 54 7.32 -1.00 -18.76
N GLU A 55 7.50 -1.52 -19.99
CA GLU A 55 6.69 -1.16 -21.16
C GLU A 55 6.51 -2.41 -22.02
N ASP A 56 5.26 -2.73 -22.37
CA ASP A 56 4.94 -3.76 -23.36
C ASP A 56 5.03 -3.18 -24.79
N ALA A 57 5.60 -3.93 -25.72
CA ALA A 57 5.71 -3.53 -27.12
C ALA A 57 4.35 -3.53 -27.85
N GLY A 58 3.35 -4.26 -27.34
CA GLY A 58 2.00 -4.34 -27.86
C GLY A 58 1.13 -3.10 -27.61
N GLY A 59 1.56 -2.20 -26.71
CA GLY A 59 0.89 -0.95 -26.41
C GLY A 59 0.69 -0.72 -24.91
N SER A 60 0.35 0.52 -24.53
CA SER A 60 0.26 0.92 -23.12
C SER A 60 -0.81 0.13 -22.34
N GLY A 61 -0.40 -0.43 -21.22
CA GLY A 61 -1.26 -1.09 -20.24
C GLY A 61 -1.69 -2.51 -20.59
N ALA A 62 -1.07 -3.12 -21.60
CA ALA A 62 -1.26 -4.54 -21.89
C ALA A 62 -0.36 -5.40 -20.99
N ALA A 63 -0.86 -6.56 -20.55
CA ALA A 63 -0.03 -7.50 -19.81
C ALA A 63 1.16 -7.95 -20.70
N PRO A 64 2.38 -8.08 -20.16
CA PRO A 64 2.72 -8.08 -18.73
C PRO A 64 3.22 -6.73 -18.17
N GLU A 65 2.88 -5.58 -18.76
CA GLU A 65 3.31 -4.25 -18.27
C GLU A 65 2.97 -4.04 -16.78
N GLY A 66 3.98 -3.63 -15.99
CA GLY A 66 3.84 -3.38 -14.57
C GLY A 66 3.90 -4.63 -13.69
N GLU A 67 4.10 -5.82 -14.29
CA GLU A 67 4.35 -7.03 -13.53
C GLU A 67 5.82 -7.17 -13.16
N PHE A 68 6.07 -7.84 -12.03
CA PHE A 68 7.41 -8.19 -11.61
C PHE A 68 7.48 -9.67 -11.23
N ALA A 69 8.66 -10.26 -11.41
CA ALA A 69 8.92 -11.66 -11.06
C ALA A 69 10.33 -11.81 -10.51
N ARG A 70 10.52 -12.81 -9.64
CA ARG A 70 11.85 -13.20 -9.18
C ARG A 70 12.59 -13.97 -10.27
N VAL A 71 13.89 -13.70 -10.41
CA VAL A 71 14.79 -14.47 -11.28
C VAL A 71 15.22 -15.74 -10.56
N SER A 72 14.98 -16.91 -11.15
CA SER A 72 15.37 -18.21 -10.61
C SER A 72 16.69 -18.74 -11.18
N GLY A 73 17.11 -18.24 -12.34
CA GLY A 73 18.41 -18.58 -12.93
C GLY A 73 18.73 -17.77 -14.18
N TYR A 74 19.99 -17.87 -14.63
CA TYR A 74 20.48 -17.18 -15.81
C TYR A 74 21.41 -18.06 -16.66
N ALA A 75 21.13 -18.14 -17.97
CA ALA A 75 21.91 -18.90 -18.93
C ALA A 75 22.77 -17.96 -19.82
N PRO A 76 24.10 -17.90 -19.61
CA PRO A 76 24.98 -16.93 -20.28
C PRO A 76 25.16 -17.17 -21.78
N GLY A 77 24.99 -18.42 -22.25
CA GLY A 77 25.15 -18.78 -23.66
C GLY A 77 24.01 -18.28 -24.56
N SER A 78 22.85 -17.97 -23.98
CA SER A 78 21.67 -17.50 -24.71
C SER A 78 21.13 -16.16 -24.20
N GLY A 79 21.72 -15.59 -23.14
CA GLY A 79 21.21 -14.36 -22.52
C GLY A 79 19.80 -14.55 -21.93
N THR A 80 19.49 -15.77 -21.47
CA THR A 80 18.13 -16.12 -20.99
C THR A 80 18.05 -16.06 -19.49
N LEU A 81 17.17 -15.20 -18.97
CA LEU A 81 16.75 -15.17 -17.59
C LEU A 81 15.54 -16.09 -17.41
N THR A 82 15.59 -16.99 -16.44
CA THR A 82 14.44 -17.78 -16.01
C THR A 82 13.78 -17.07 -14.85
N ILE A 83 12.47 -16.84 -14.93
CA ILE A 83 11.70 -16.07 -13.95
C ILE A 83 10.49 -16.85 -13.44
N GLU A 84 9.94 -16.43 -12.31
CA GLU A 84 8.59 -16.84 -11.90
C GLU A 84 7.55 -16.38 -12.94
N SER A 85 6.46 -17.13 -13.07
CA SER A 85 5.49 -16.89 -14.15
C SER A 85 4.82 -15.53 -14.03
N LEU A 86 4.89 -14.76 -15.11
CA LEU A 86 4.05 -13.59 -15.36
C LEU A 86 2.67 -14.03 -15.90
N SER A 87 1.73 -13.10 -15.98
CA SER A 87 0.38 -13.37 -16.52
C SER A 87 0.36 -13.49 -18.05
N ALA A 88 1.34 -12.88 -18.72
CA ALA A 88 1.52 -12.90 -20.17
C ALA A 88 2.99 -13.10 -20.52
N ALA A 89 3.24 -13.51 -21.77
CA ALA A 89 4.59 -13.73 -22.25
C ALA A 89 5.32 -12.40 -22.50
N VAL A 90 6.60 -12.34 -22.11
CA VAL A 90 7.48 -11.25 -22.53
C VAL A 90 7.80 -11.42 -24.01
N ALA A 91 7.44 -10.41 -24.80
CA ALA A 91 7.63 -10.37 -26.24
C ALA A 91 8.95 -9.69 -26.62
N GLU A 92 9.32 -9.84 -27.89
CA GLU A 92 10.39 -9.03 -28.46
C GLU A 92 9.97 -7.55 -28.48
N GLY A 93 10.85 -6.68 -28.00
CA GLY A 93 10.61 -5.25 -27.93
C GLY A 93 10.18 -4.75 -26.55
N ASP A 94 9.76 -5.62 -25.64
CA ASP A 94 9.36 -5.22 -24.28
C ASP A 94 10.55 -4.61 -23.53
N VAL A 95 10.29 -3.55 -22.77
CA VAL A 95 11.29 -2.91 -21.92
C VAL A 95 11.15 -3.48 -20.52
N TYR A 96 12.25 -3.97 -19.97
CA TYR A 96 12.27 -4.52 -18.62
C TYR A 96 13.41 -3.92 -17.79
N GLY A 97 13.20 -3.88 -16.48
CA GLY A 97 14.20 -3.57 -15.48
C GLY A 97 14.71 -4.86 -14.85
N LEU A 98 16.03 -5.05 -14.87
CA LEU A 98 16.75 -6.13 -14.21
C LEU A 98 17.38 -5.61 -12.92
N VAL A 99 17.26 -6.39 -11.85
CA VAL A 99 17.79 -6.06 -10.52
C VAL A 99 18.62 -7.22 -10.01
N THR A 100 19.72 -6.91 -9.32
CA THR A 100 20.60 -7.89 -8.69
C THR A 100 20.00 -8.50 -7.42
N ALA A 101 20.65 -9.54 -6.90
CA ALA A 101 20.27 -10.21 -5.65
C ALA A 101 20.55 -9.38 -4.39
N ASP A 102 21.13 -8.18 -4.51
CA ASP A 102 21.44 -7.35 -3.35
C ASP A 102 20.18 -6.97 -2.57
N TYR A 103 19.09 -6.73 -3.30
CA TYR A 103 17.78 -6.37 -2.76
C TYR A 103 16.71 -7.32 -3.34
N PRO A 104 16.57 -8.55 -2.81
CA PRO A 104 15.66 -9.54 -3.34
C PRO A 104 14.20 -9.05 -3.35
N LEU A 105 13.44 -9.42 -4.38
CA LEU A 105 12.07 -8.94 -4.58
C LEU A 105 11.17 -9.18 -3.37
N GLY A 106 11.15 -10.41 -2.84
CA GLY A 106 10.32 -10.75 -1.67
C GLY A 106 10.68 -9.93 -0.42
N GLN A 107 11.97 -9.60 -0.26
CA GLN A 107 12.42 -8.73 0.81
C GLN A 107 11.96 -7.29 0.58
N MET A 108 12.03 -6.79 -0.66
CA MET A 108 11.55 -5.44 -1.00
C MET A 108 10.04 -5.28 -0.78
N ILE A 109 9.22 -6.30 -1.08
CA ILE A 109 7.77 -6.28 -0.78
C ILE A 109 7.54 -6.24 0.73
N THR A 110 8.29 -7.02 1.51
CA THR A 110 8.21 -7.00 2.98
C THR A 110 8.60 -5.63 3.54
N LEU A 111 9.68 -5.04 3.01
CA LEU A 111 10.15 -3.72 3.39
C LEU A 111 9.20 -2.61 2.94
N ALA A 112 8.50 -2.76 1.81
CA ALA A 112 7.47 -1.84 1.35
C ALA A 112 6.32 -1.79 2.36
N ASN A 113 5.81 -2.94 2.79
CA ASN A 113 4.79 -3.01 3.83
C ASN A 113 5.27 -2.40 5.15
N LEU A 114 6.51 -2.70 5.57
CA LEU A 114 7.09 -2.10 6.77
C LEU A 114 7.20 -0.57 6.66
N ALA A 115 7.67 -0.06 5.51
CA ALA A 115 7.82 1.36 5.24
C ALA A 115 6.48 2.09 5.25
N LEU A 116 5.47 1.55 4.55
CA LEU A 116 4.12 2.12 4.51
C LEU A 116 3.48 2.16 5.89
N ARG A 117 3.70 1.13 6.72
CA ARG A 117 3.24 1.11 8.12
C ARG A 117 3.99 2.11 9.01
N LYS A 118 5.30 2.32 8.79
CA LYS A 118 6.12 3.29 9.54
C LYS A 118 5.70 4.75 9.29
N LEU A 119 5.10 5.05 8.13
CA LEU A 119 4.55 6.38 7.83
C LEU A 119 3.40 6.77 8.78
N GLY A 120 2.83 5.80 9.47
CA GLY A 120 1.83 5.99 10.52
C GLY A 120 0.41 5.68 10.04
N ASP A 121 -0.54 6.21 10.79
CA ASP A 121 -1.94 5.86 10.59
C ASP A 121 -2.57 6.67 9.45
N LEU A 122 -3.33 5.96 8.62
CA LEU A 122 -4.14 6.48 7.55
C LEU A 122 -5.59 6.53 7.98
N VAL A 123 -6.33 7.49 7.46
CA VAL A 123 -7.78 7.50 7.61
C VAL A 123 -8.36 6.62 6.52
N LEU A 124 -9.06 5.57 6.95
CA LEU A 124 -9.74 4.62 6.10
C LEU A 124 -11.26 4.74 6.30
N VAL A 125 -11.99 4.32 5.28
CA VAL A 125 -13.46 4.34 5.27
C VAL A 125 -13.95 2.93 4.98
N ASP A 126 -14.83 2.45 5.85
CA ASP A 126 -15.57 1.21 5.66
C ASP A 126 -17.04 1.57 5.42
N SER A 127 -17.56 1.22 4.24
CA SER A 127 -18.94 1.48 3.83
C SER A 127 -19.70 0.23 3.40
N THR A 128 -19.14 -0.96 3.62
CA THR A 128 -19.68 -2.21 3.04
C THR A 128 -19.94 -3.29 4.09
N THR A 129 -19.44 -3.15 5.32
CA THR A 129 -19.51 -4.23 6.30
C THR A 129 -20.72 -4.19 7.23
N LEU A 130 -21.47 -3.08 7.26
CA LEU A 130 -22.48 -2.84 8.29
C LEU A 130 -23.76 -2.21 7.75
N ASP A 131 -24.85 -2.94 7.92
CA ASP A 131 -26.21 -2.47 7.68
C ASP A 131 -26.97 -2.35 9.00
N THR A 132 -27.75 -1.28 9.16
CA THR A 132 -28.65 -1.11 10.30
C THR A 132 -29.82 -2.07 10.22
N ALA A 133 -30.23 -2.60 11.37
CA ALA A 133 -31.37 -3.51 11.48
C ALA A 133 -32.38 -2.99 12.51
N GLY A 134 -33.66 -3.36 12.35
CA GLY A 134 -34.70 -3.03 13.31
C GLY A 134 -34.43 -3.67 14.67
N LEU A 135 -34.80 -2.96 15.75
CA LEU A 135 -34.63 -3.42 17.14
C LEU A 135 -33.18 -3.79 17.49
N LYS A 136 -32.20 -3.14 16.84
CA LYS A 136 -30.77 -3.38 17.03
C LYS A 136 -30.01 -2.07 17.18
N THR A 137 -29.50 -1.82 18.37
CA THR A 137 -28.64 -0.65 18.70
C THR A 137 -27.16 -1.00 18.74
N GLU A 138 -26.80 -2.28 18.70
CA GLU A 138 -25.43 -2.77 18.86
C GLU A 138 -24.96 -3.48 17.60
N TYR A 139 -23.82 -3.06 17.06
CA TYR A 139 -23.26 -3.55 15.80
C TYR A 139 -21.83 -4.00 16.01
N ALA A 140 -21.52 -5.22 15.56
CA ALA A 140 -20.18 -5.78 15.68
C ALA A 140 -19.18 -4.98 14.84
N ALA A 141 -18.08 -4.56 15.45
CA ALA A 141 -17.00 -3.87 14.76
C ALA A 141 -16.28 -4.80 13.79
N ALA A 142 -15.96 -4.30 12.60
CA ALA A 142 -15.19 -5.06 11.63
C ALA A 142 -13.76 -5.30 12.14
N ALA A 143 -13.14 -6.40 11.69
CA ALA A 143 -11.79 -6.76 12.11
C ALA A 143 -10.75 -5.69 11.77
N ALA A 144 -10.96 -4.95 10.68
CA ALA A 144 -10.08 -3.87 10.24
C ALA A 144 -9.94 -2.76 11.30
N TRP A 145 -11.03 -2.36 11.95
CA TRP A 145 -11.02 -1.22 12.87
C TRP A 145 -11.35 -1.57 14.31
N LYS A 146 -11.45 -2.86 14.68
CA LYS A 146 -11.66 -3.25 16.09
C LYS A 146 -10.52 -2.86 17.03
N ARG A 147 -9.31 -2.63 16.50
CA ARG A 147 -8.13 -2.25 17.29
C ARG A 147 -8.12 -0.78 17.69
N ARG A 148 -8.85 0.07 16.97
CA ARG A 148 -8.81 1.53 17.12
C ARG A 148 -10.22 2.09 17.15
N ARG A 149 -10.47 3.05 18.03
CA ARG A 149 -11.78 3.69 18.11
C ARG A 149 -12.09 4.42 16.80
N PRO A 150 -13.28 4.22 16.19
CA PRO A 150 -13.70 5.01 15.03
C PRO A 150 -13.63 6.52 15.29
N ARG A 151 -13.35 7.31 14.25
CA ARG A 151 -13.34 8.77 14.33
C ARG A 151 -14.69 9.39 14.02
N ARG A 152 -15.44 8.78 13.11
CA ARG A 152 -16.75 9.27 12.65
C ARG A 152 -17.59 8.10 12.18
N VAL A 153 -18.89 8.17 12.44
CA VAL A 153 -19.88 7.21 11.95
C VAL A 153 -20.96 8.01 11.23
N ASP A 154 -21.21 7.68 9.98
CA ASP A 154 -22.30 8.21 9.18
C ASP A 154 -23.33 7.11 8.92
N VAL A 155 -24.60 7.50 8.80
CA VAL A 155 -25.72 6.66 8.41
C VAL A 155 -26.25 7.16 7.07
N GLN A 156 -26.53 6.24 6.16
CA GLN A 156 -27.20 6.54 4.89
C GLN A 156 -28.62 7.06 5.14
N THR A 157 -29.00 8.20 4.56
CA THR A 157 -30.37 8.74 4.72
C THR A 157 -31.28 8.44 3.55
N ARG A 158 -30.70 8.22 2.36
CA ARG A 158 -31.43 7.89 1.13
C ARG A 158 -31.09 6.46 0.71
N THR A 159 -32.12 5.62 0.61
CA THR A 159 -32.02 4.26 0.07
C THR A 159 -32.62 4.21 -1.33
N GLY A 160 -32.16 3.28 -2.16
CA GLY A 160 -32.68 3.07 -3.52
C GLY A 160 -32.00 3.90 -4.61
N ASP A 161 -30.91 4.58 -4.28
CA ASP A 161 -30.03 5.26 -5.22
C ASP A 161 -28.60 4.82 -4.88
N ALA A 162 -27.98 4.04 -5.77
CA ALA A 162 -26.65 3.45 -5.54
C ALA A 162 -25.53 4.50 -5.59
N ASP A 163 -25.81 5.68 -6.13
CA ASP A 163 -24.83 6.75 -6.34
C ASP A 163 -25.07 7.97 -5.43
N ASP A 164 -26.29 8.17 -4.91
CA ASP A 164 -26.64 9.24 -3.94
C ASP A 164 -27.16 8.70 -2.59
N HIS A 165 -26.24 8.25 -1.75
CA HIS A 165 -26.52 7.74 -0.40
C HIS A 165 -26.92 8.81 0.64
N ARG A 166 -26.64 10.10 0.38
CA ARG A 166 -26.86 11.23 1.31
C ARG A 166 -26.46 10.92 2.76
N TRP A 167 -25.16 10.75 3.00
CA TRP A 167 -24.63 10.40 4.31
C TRP A 167 -24.88 11.48 5.37
N GLN A 168 -25.46 11.09 6.51
CA GLN A 168 -25.63 11.95 7.68
C GLN A 168 -24.78 11.46 8.84
N THR A 169 -24.00 12.36 9.44
CA THR A 169 -23.17 12.04 10.61
C THR A 169 -24.01 11.84 11.85
N VAL A 170 -23.72 10.76 12.58
CA VAL A 170 -24.35 10.45 13.86
C VAL A 170 -23.37 10.73 14.98
N TYR A 171 -23.83 11.46 15.99
CA TYR A 171 -23.02 11.85 17.16
C TYR A 171 -23.31 11.02 18.42
N ASP A 172 -24.45 10.33 18.45
CA ASP A 172 -24.94 9.58 19.60
C ASP A 172 -24.59 8.09 19.52
N TRP A 173 -23.30 7.80 19.49
CA TRP A 173 -22.77 6.43 19.54
C TRP A 173 -21.60 6.32 20.52
N ALA A 174 -21.35 5.09 20.98
CA ALA A 174 -20.21 4.70 21.80
C ALA A 174 -19.51 3.49 21.16
N PHE A 175 -18.20 3.40 21.35
CA PHE A 175 -17.42 2.23 20.96
C PHE A 175 -17.05 1.44 22.21
N VAL A 176 -17.43 0.16 22.24
CA VAL A 176 -17.12 -0.77 23.32
C VAL A 176 -16.06 -1.74 22.81
N PRO A 177 -14.80 -1.65 23.29
CA PRO A 177 -13.76 -2.61 22.90
C PRO A 177 -14.08 -4.00 23.45
N ALA A 178 -13.61 -5.04 22.77
CA ALA A 178 -13.77 -6.43 23.20
C ALA A 178 -12.43 -7.07 23.59
N ALA A 179 -12.50 -8.22 24.25
CA ALA A 179 -11.33 -9.04 24.54
C ALA A 179 -10.64 -9.55 23.26
N ALA A 180 -9.38 -9.95 23.38
CA ALA A 180 -8.64 -10.55 22.28
C ALA A 180 -9.41 -11.75 21.69
N GLY A 181 -9.45 -11.85 20.36
CA GLY A 181 -10.22 -12.88 19.65
C GLY A 181 -11.71 -12.57 19.45
N SER A 182 -12.27 -11.53 20.08
CA SER A 182 -13.65 -11.09 19.89
C SER A 182 -13.76 -9.80 19.05
N SER A 183 -14.99 -9.41 18.70
CA SER A 183 -15.30 -8.17 17.99
C SER A 183 -15.83 -7.12 18.95
N GLY A 184 -15.32 -5.88 18.86
CA GLY A 184 -15.88 -4.74 19.58
C GLY A 184 -17.31 -4.42 19.12
N LEU A 185 -17.97 -3.47 19.78
CA LEU A 185 -19.31 -3.03 19.41
C LEU A 185 -19.36 -1.52 19.15
N ILE A 186 -20.09 -1.10 18.12
CA ILE A 186 -20.67 0.24 18.03
C ILE A 186 -22.05 0.18 18.64
N VAL A 187 -22.27 0.99 19.67
CA VAL A 187 -23.54 1.09 20.39
C VAL A 187 -24.15 2.45 20.12
N PHE A 188 -25.29 2.48 19.42
CA PHE A 188 -26.07 3.71 19.22
C PHE A 188 -26.98 3.97 20.41
N ARG A 189 -27.05 5.22 20.85
CA ARG A 189 -27.97 5.62 21.94
C ARG A 189 -29.42 5.63 21.50
N THR A 190 -29.65 5.95 20.24
CA THR A 190 -30.96 5.96 19.60
C THR A 190 -30.92 5.02 18.41
N GLN A 191 -31.94 4.18 18.28
CA GLN A 191 -32.08 3.23 17.18
C GLN A 191 -32.02 3.95 15.83
N PRO A 192 -31.02 3.70 14.97
CA PRO A 192 -31.05 4.20 13.61
C PRO A 192 -32.17 3.51 12.82
N SER A 193 -32.69 4.19 11.79
CA SER A 193 -33.65 3.60 10.86
C SER A 193 -33.06 2.30 10.29
N ALA A 194 -33.87 1.26 10.17
CA ALA A 194 -33.45 -0.04 9.64
C ALA A 194 -33.18 0.02 8.14
N GLY A 195 -32.34 -0.90 7.64
CA GLY A 195 -32.01 -1.05 6.22
C GLY A 195 -31.19 0.11 5.67
N ARG A 196 -30.29 0.68 6.48
CA ARG A 196 -29.37 1.76 6.08
C ARG A 196 -27.94 1.28 6.19
N ASP A 197 -27.12 1.68 5.25
CA ASP A 197 -25.69 1.41 5.31
C ASP A 197 -25.04 2.31 6.37
N LEU A 198 -24.03 1.77 7.07
CA LEU A 198 -23.16 2.52 7.96
C LEU A 198 -21.83 2.79 7.28
N ARG A 199 -21.39 4.04 7.32
CA ARG A 199 -20.05 4.44 6.88
C ARG A 199 -19.20 4.83 8.07
N VAL A 200 -18.19 4.02 8.36
CA VAL A 200 -17.31 4.17 9.52
C VAL A 200 -15.95 4.69 9.06
N TRP A 201 -15.58 5.85 9.57
CA TRP A 201 -14.25 6.43 9.38
C TRP A 201 -13.38 6.02 10.56
N TYR A 202 -12.23 5.43 10.28
CA TYR A 202 -11.30 4.97 11.29
C TYR A 202 -9.87 5.30 10.88
N GLU A 203 -8.97 5.19 11.83
CA GLU A 203 -7.55 5.22 11.53
C GLU A 203 -7.01 3.81 11.65
N ASP A 204 -6.17 3.41 10.70
CA ASP A 204 -5.34 2.22 10.84
C ASP A 204 -4.09 2.34 9.97
N LEU A 205 -3.19 1.36 10.07
CA LEU A 205 -2.03 1.26 9.20
C LEU A 205 -2.46 0.98 7.75
N HIS A 206 -1.57 1.26 6.80
CA HIS A 206 -1.75 0.86 5.41
C HIS A 206 -2.01 -0.66 5.30
N PRO A 207 -3.03 -1.11 4.53
CA PRO A 207 -3.24 -2.53 4.24
C PRO A 207 -2.00 -3.18 3.62
N ASP A 208 -1.80 -4.48 3.86
CA ASP A 208 -0.64 -5.15 3.24
C ASP A 208 -0.82 -5.26 1.73
N VAL A 209 0.28 -5.01 1.02
CA VAL A 209 0.41 -5.16 -0.43
C VAL A 209 1.30 -6.36 -0.74
N GLN A 210 0.88 -7.19 -1.67
CA GLN A 210 1.56 -8.42 -2.10
C GLN A 210 1.59 -8.53 -3.63
N GLY A 211 0.47 -8.23 -4.30
CA GLY A 211 0.36 -8.25 -5.75
C GLY A 211 0.93 -6.99 -6.39
N TYR A 212 1.47 -7.10 -7.60
CA TYR A 212 2.03 -5.96 -8.34
C TYR A 212 1.01 -4.83 -8.54
N ALA A 213 -0.27 -5.19 -8.72
CA ALA A 213 -1.39 -4.27 -8.92
C ALA A 213 -1.99 -3.72 -7.62
N ASP A 214 -1.52 -4.19 -6.45
CA ASP A 214 -2.06 -3.73 -5.17
C ASP A 214 -1.81 -2.23 -5.00
N LEU A 215 -2.89 -1.51 -4.70
CA LEU A 215 -2.89 -0.05 -4.65
C LEU A 215 -2.24 0.46 -3.37
N ILE A 216 -1.39 1.46 -3.51
CA ILE A 216 -0.95 2.29 -2.40
C ILE A 216 -2.03 3.35 -2.16
N HIS A 217 -2.40 3.52 -0.89
CA HIS A 217 -3.45 4.45 -0.49
C HIS A 217 -3.13 5.88 -0.95
N GLU A 218 -4.07 6.51 -1.65
CA GLU A 218 -3.87 7.76 -2.41
C GLU A 218 -3.50 8.96 -1.53
N THR A 219 -3.78 8.90 -0.22
CA THR A 219 -3.36 9.95 0.72
C THR A 219 -1.86 9.96 0.97
N ILE A 220 -1.14 8.88 0.63
CA ILE A 220 0.31 8.81 0.68
C ILE A 220 0.86 9.31 -0.65
N HIS A 221 1.61 10.40 -0.62
CA HIS A 221 2.26 10.90 -1.82
C HIS A 221 3.30 9.88 -2.35
N PRO A 222 3.34 9.58 -3.67
CA PRO A 222 4.25 8.58 -4.24
C PRO A 222 5.72 8.76 -3.85
N ALA A 223 6.22 10.00 -3.89
CA ALA A 223 7.60 10.31 -3.47
C ALA A 223 7.87 9.99 -1.99
N LEU A 224 6.88 10.19 -1.11
CA LEU A 224 7.01 9.87 0.31
C LEU A 224 7.04 8.35 0.53
N ALA A 225 6.17 7.61 -0.16
CA ALA A 225 6.18 6.15 -0.13
C ALA A 225 7.52 5.59 -0.62
N CYS A 226 8.03 6.10 -1.75
CA CYS A 226 9.32 5.70 -2.31
C CYS A 226 10.47 5.99 -1.35
N ALA A 227 10.55 7.20 -0.80
CA ALA A 227 11.61 7.56 0.15
C ALA A 227 11.58 6.68 1.41
N ALA A 228 10.38 6.35 1.91
CA ALA A 228 10.24 5.45 3.06
C ALA A 228 10.71 4.02 2.76
N LEU A 229 10.43 3.50 1.56
CA LEU A 229 10.94 2.20 1.12
C LEU A 229 12.46 2.22 0.96
N VAL A 230 13.02 3.26 0.32
CA VAL A 230 14.48 3.41 0.13
C VAL A 230 15.21 3.47 1.48
N GLU A 231 14.70 4.23 2.46
CA GLU A 231 15.26 4.27 3.82
C GLU A 231 15.23 2.89 4.49
N SER A 232 14.12 2.16 4.36
CA SER A 232 13.98 0.83 4.96
C SER A 232 14.86 -0.21 4.28
N ALA A 233 15.04 -0.11 2.95
CA ALA A 233 15.96 -0.95 2.17
C ALA A 233 17.42 -0.70 2.53
N LEU A 234 17.84 0.56 2.61
CA LEU A 234 19.21 0.91 3.02
C LEU A 234 19.47 0.50 4.47
N THR A 235 18.52 0.69 5.38
CA THR A 235 18.65 0.23 6.78
C THR A 235 18.87 -1.27 6.83
N TRP A 236 18.06 -2.06 6.11
CA TRP A 236 18.22 -3.50 6.05
C TRP A 236 19.58 -3.91 5.48
N GLN A 237 20.03 -3.28 4.39
CA GLN A 237 21.31 -3.59 3.76
C GLN A 237 22.51 -3.24 4.65
N VAL A 238 22.48 -2.07 5.30
CA VAL A 238 23.52 -1.65 6.24
C VAL A 238 23.58 -2.59 7.43
N SER A 239 22.43 -3.01 7.97
CA SER A 239 22.39 -4.03 9.04
C SER A 239 22.92 -5.38 8.59
N ARG A 240 22.64 -5.81 7.36
CA ARG A 240 23.15 -7.06 6.78
C ARG A 240 24.67 -7.08 6.64
N LEU A 241 25.26 -5.92 6.36
CA LEU A 241 26.70 -5.72 6.21
C LEU A 241 27.37 -5.21 7.50
N GLU A 242 26.68 -5.29 8.64
CA GLU A 242 27.18 -4.87 9.96
C GLU A 242 27.72 -3.42 10.01
N GLY A 243 27.29 -2.56 9.08
CA GLY A 243 27.73 -1.18 8.97
C GLY A 243 29.16 -0.97 8.43
N GLU A 244 29.81 -2.01 7.89
CA GLU A 244 31.20 -1.91 7.40
C GLU A 244 31.35 -1.01 6.16
N ASN A 245 30.29 -0.86 5.37
CA ASN A 245 30.31 -0.06 4.15
C ASN A 245 29.94 1.41 4.43
N GLU A 246 30.95 2.27 4.59
CA GLU A 246 30.80 3.71 4.86
C GLU A 246 29.94 4.42 3.81
N PHE A 247 30.05 4.04 2.53
CA PHE A 247 29.24 4.62 1.46
C PHE A 247 27.74 4.34 1.65
N LEU A 248 27.37 3.11 2.03
CA LEU A 248 25.98 2.76 2.30
C LEU A 248 25.45 3.46 3.56
N VAL A 249 26.29 3.63 4.59
CA VAL A 249 25.94 4.40 5.78
C VAL A 249 25.67 5.87 5.43
N GLN A 250 26.50 6.48 4.59
CA GLN A 250 26.29 7.84 4.10
C GLN A 250 24.98 7.95 3.31
N ARG A 251 24.72 7.04 2.37
CA ARG A 251 23.46 7.02 1.61
C ARG A 251 22.23 6.85 2.51
N LEU A 252 22.34 6.05 3.58
CA LEU A 252 21.26 5.90 4.56
C LEU A 252 20.97 7.22 5.28
N ASN A 253 22.02 7.97 5.67
CA ASN A 253 21.84 9.27 6.30
C ASN A 253 21.14 10.27 5.35
N ASP A 254 21.56 10.31 4.08
CA ASP A 254 20.91 11.16 3.07
C ASP A 254 19.44 10.77 2.86
N ALA A 255 19.14 9.47 2.80
CA ALA A 255 17.78 8.96 2.66
C ALA A 255 16.89 9.33 3.85
N ARG A 256 17.43 9.33 5.08
CA ARG A 256 16.70 9.75 6.29
C ARG A 256 16.35 11.23 6.26
N VAL A 257 17.32 12.09 5.87
CA VAL A 257 17.09 13.53 5.72
C VAL A 257 16.02 13.79 4.65
N GLU A 258 16.08 13.08 3.53
CA GLU A 258 15.09 13.22 2.47
C GLU A 258 13.69 12.77 2.90
N LEU A 259 13.59 11.64 3.62
CA LEU A 259 12.33 11.16 4.16
C LEU A 259 11.72 12.17 5.15
N GLU A 260 12.53 12.77 6.03
CA GLU A 260 12.07 13.81 6.94
C GLU A 260 11.55 15.03 6.17
N ARG A 261 12.30 15.50 5.18
CA ARG A 261 11.90 16.62 4.30
C ARG A 261 10.57 16.34 3.60
N LEU A 262 10.40 15.15 3.03
CA LEU A 262 9.17 14.76 2.35
C LEU A 262 7.99 14.58 3.30
N THR A 263 8.24 14.10 4.52
CA THR A 263 7.20 13.97 5.56
C THR A 263 6.65 15.34 5.95
N GLN A 264 7.51 16.36 6.04
CA GLN A 264 7.09 17.73 6.31
C GLN A 264 6.35 18.35 5.11
N ARG A 265 6.79 18.08 3.88
CA ARG A 265 6.20 18.62 2.65
C ARG A 265 4.85 17.97 2.30
N HIS A 266 4.70 16.68 2.57
CA HIS A 266 3.54 15.88 2.22
C HIS A 266 2.95 15.23 3.48
N PRO A 267 2.41 16.02 4.43
CA PRO A 267 1.81 15.48 5.63
C PRO A 267 0.61 14.61 5.26
N ILE A 268 0.57 13.39 5.80
CA ILE A 268 -0.57 12.49 5.62
C ILE A 268 -1.79 13.13 6.27
N TRP A 269 -2.84 13.32 5.46
CA TRP A 269 -4.09 13.90 5.94
C TRP A 269 -4.71 13.02 7.02
N LYS A 270 -5.09 13.65 8.14
CA LYS A 270 -5.82 13.01 9.24
C LYS A 270 -7.20 13.65 9.35
N ALA A 271 -8.24 12.82 9.43
CA ALA A 271 -9.60 13.28 9.61
C ALA A 271 -9.70 13.96 10.97
N SER A 272 -10.11 15.22 10.99
CA SER A 272 -10.35 15.93 12.25
C SER A 272 -11.39 15.17 13.08
N ARG A 273 -11.09 14.91 14.35
CA ARG A 273 -12.10 14.43 15.29
C ARG A 273 -13.10 15.57 15.50
N GLN A 274 -14.35 15.39 15.08
CA GLN A 274 -15.38 16.39 15.35
C GLN A 274 -15.68 16.43 16.85
N ALA A 275 -15.49 17.60 17.45
CA ALA A 275 -15.83 17.81 18.85
C ALA A 275 -17.36 17.76 19.00
N ARG A 276 -17.83 17.05 20.03
CA ARG A 276 -19.24 17.08 20.41
C ARG A 276 -19.51 18.47 21.00
N MET A 277 -20.18 19.34 20.26
CA MET A 277 -20.60 20.63 20.79
C MET A 277 -21.71 20.37 21.81
N TYR A 278 -21.38 20.39 23.09
CA TYR A 278 -22.37 20.39 24.15
C TYR A 278 -23.03 21.77 24.16
N LEU A 279 -24.22 21.88 23.57
CA LEU A 279 -25.11 23.01 23.82
C LEU A 279 -25.48 22.96 25.30
N ALA A 280 -24.77 23.72 26.12
CA ALA A 280 -25.16 23.98 27.50
C ALA A 280 -26.51 24.69 27.44
N GLY A 281 -27.57 23.96 27.74
CA GLY A 281 -28.93 24.49 27.72
C GLY A 281 -29.01 25.73 28.59
N VAL A 282 -29.35 26.87 27.98
CA VAL A 282 -29.75 28.07 28.70
C VAL A 282 -30.97 27.68 29.52
N GLY A 283 -30.78 27.56 30.83
CA GLY A 283 -31.84 27.20 31.75
C GLY A 283 -32.97 28.21 31.64
N VAL A 284 -34.10 27.79 31.07
CA VAL A 284 -35.34 28.55 31.10
C VAL A 284 -35.84 28.49 32.55
N THR A 285 -35.43 29.47 33.34
CA THR A 285 -36.02 29.74 34.66
C THR A 285 -37.48 30.13 34.43
N LYS A 286 -38.39 29.17 34.63
CA LYS A 286 -39.81 29.46 34.78
C LYS A 286 -39.98 30.37 35.99
N ARG A 287 -40.27 31.66 35.76
CA ARG A 287 -40.84 32.52 36.80
C ARG A 287 -42.30 32.11 37.00
N SER A 288 -42.61 31.81 38.26
CA SER A 288 -43.93 31.53 38.81
C SER A 288 -44.90 32.67 38.62
#